data_AF-A0A239ELJ3-F1
#
_entry.id   AF-A0A239ELJ3-F1
#
_cell.length_a   1.000
_cell.length_b   1.000
_cell.length_c   1.000
_cell.angle_alpha   90.00
_cell.angle_beta   90.00
_cell.angle_gamma   90.00
#
_symmetry.space_group_name_H-M   'P 1'
#
loop_
_entity.id
_entity.type
_entity.pdbx_description
1 polymer ?
#
loop_
_entity_poly.entity_id
_entity_poly.type
_entity_poly.pdbx_seq_one_letter_code
_entity_poly.pdbx_strand_id
1 'polypeptide(L)'
;MRTWRITSSMRTNELAEMLREVPGTEVTVGPGLVTVHIPAIGDTFQIAFRNVLDADWVHVPTGEPAVQVDLRRKHESLPLIVTVDDVVFTPAYADDLIEPEDGVLVPAMPNLIAYSEMHRDVRALGQALDDPDFTLDDEVLAATLTAHRCFLAGAMRIGLWPVRVAAWWEYTSARSAGRVTMARFRSDPQWDQLMDGVREARQHTRQREPGQHAEQNGIRAIR
;
A
#
# COMPACT_ATOMS: atom_id res chain seq x y z
N MET A 1 25.56 -19.38 -4.55
CA MET A 1 24.38 -19.31 -3.67
C MET A 1 24.78 -19.80 -2.28
N ARG A 2 24.81 -18.92 -1.28
CA ARG A 2 24.99 -19.32 0.12
C ARG A 2 23.62 -19.73 0.64
N THR A 3 23.43 -21.02 0.89
CA THR A 3 22.23 -21.54 1.55
C THR A 3 22.41 -21.31 3.04
N TRP A 4 21.79 -20.27 3.57
CA TRP A 4 21.73 -20.02 5.01
C TRP A 4 20.68 -20.98 5.61
N ARG A 5 21.09 -22.20 6.00
CA ARG A 5 20.28 -22.99 6.95
C ARG A 5 20.53 -22.43 8.34
N ILE A 6 19.63 -21.58 8.79
CA ILE A 6 19.74 -20.91 10.09
C ILE A 6 18.88 -21.65 11.11
N THR A 7 19.55 -22.40 12.01
CA THR A 7 19.01 -22.79 13.32
C THR A 7 19.36 -21.76 14.41
N SER A 8 19.69 -20.52 14.03
CA SER A 8 20.15 -19.43 14.88
C SER A 8 19.13 -18.29 14.84
N SER A 9 18.83 -17.55 15.91
CA SER A 9 17.93 -16.40 15.75
C SER A 9 18.51 -15.40 14.73
N MET A 10 17.77 -15.10 13.65
CA MET A 10 18.13 -14.02 12.74
C MET A 10 18.39 -12.74 13.55
N ARG A 11 19.34 -11.92 13.11
CA ARG A 11 19.64 -10.61 13.73
C ARG A 11 19.08 -9.48 12.86
N THR A 12 18.82 -8.32 13.48
CA THR A 12 18.31 -7.13 12.76
C THR A 12 19.22 -6.70 11.61
N ASN A 13 20.55 -6.82 11.79
CA ASN A 13 21.51 -6.48 10.74
C ASN A 13 21.48 -7.47 9.58
N GLU A 14 21.23 -8.76 9.83
CA GLU A 14 21.15 -9.79 8.78
C GLU A 14 19.93 -9.55 7.89
N LEU A 15 18.76 -9.27 8.48
CA LEU A 15 17.56 -8.88 7.72
C LEU A 15 17.82 -7.63 6.87
N ALA A 16 18.47 -6.62 7.46
CA ALA A 16 18.76 -5.40 6.74
C ALA A 16 19.78 -5.60 5.60
N GLU A 17 20.77 -6.47 5.78
CA GLU A 17 21.70 -6.86 4.72
C GLU A 17 20.99 -7.59 3.58
N MET A 18 20.11 -8.55 3.89
CA MET A 18 19.30 -9.23 2.87
C MET A 18 18.46 -8.25 2.06
N LEU A 19 17.77 -7.33 2.74
CA LEU A 19 16.93 -6.34 2.07
C LEU A 19 17.76 -5.39 1.18
N ARG A 20 18.97 -4.98 1.62
CA ARG A 20 19.87 -4.14 0.80
C ARG A 20 20.37 -4.83 -0.47
N GLU A 21 20.42 -6.16 -0.46
CA GLU A 21 20.80 -6.93 -1.64
C GLU A 21 19.68 -6.97 -2.69
N VAL A 22 18.45 -6.54 -2.37
CA VAL A 22 17.39 -6.28 -3.37
C VAL A 22 17.67 -4.94 -4.05
N PRO A 23 18.01 -4.92 -5.36
CA PRO A 23 18.29 -3.71 -6.12
C PRO A 23 17.17 -2.68 -6.01
N GLY A 24 17.52 -1.40 -5.95
CA GLY A 24 16.55 -0.31 -5.91
C GLY A 24 15.94 -0.03 -4.53
N THR A 25 16.17 -0.88 -3.53
CA THR A 25 15.70 -0.62 -2.16
C THR A 25 16.68 0.26 -1.37
N GLU A 26 16.13 1.12 -0.51
CA GLU A 26 16.90 1.96 0.40
C GLU A 26 16.60 1.56 1.85
N VAL A 27 17.56 0.92 2.51
CA VAL A 27 17.34 0.30 3.84
C VAL A 27 18.09 1.04 4.95
N THR A 28 17.33 1.58 5.89
CA THR A 28 17.83 2.21 7.12
C THR A 28 17.52 1.34 8.33
N VAL A 29 18.47 1.21 9.26
CA VAL A 29 18.31 0.43 10.49
C VAL A 29 18.36 1.37 11.69
N GLY A 30 17.32 1.31 12.52
CA GLY A 30 17.24 1.94 13.83
C GLY A 30 17.12 0.91 14.96
N PRO A 31 17.02 1.35 16.22
CA PRO A 31 16.86 0.45 17.37
C PRO A 31 15.61 -0.45 17.25
N GLY A 32 15.80 -1.71 16.87
CA GLY A 32 14.73 -2.70 16.72
C GLY A 32 13.77 -2.45 15.55
N LEU A 33 14.12 -1.56 14.61
CA LEU A 33 13.28 -1.15 13.49
C LEU A 33 14.11 -1.16 12.19
N VAL A 34 13.57 -1.80 11.16
CA VAL A 34 14.11 -1.73 9.79
C VAL A 34 13.14 -0.91 8.96
N THR A 35 13.64 0.15 8.33
CA THR A 35 12.86 1.02 7.43
C THR A 35 13.37 0.79 6.02
N VAL A 36 12.45 0.49 5.10
CA VAL A 36 12.78 0.23 3.70
C VAL A 36 11.97 1.19 2.84
N HIS A 37 12.67 2.04 2.11
CA HIS A 37 12.08 2.87 1.09
C HIS A 37 12.24 2.20 -0.28
N ILE A 38 11.17 2.20 -1.09
CA ILE A 38 11.18 1.69 -2.46
C ILE A 38 10.83 2.85 -3.38
N PRO A 39 11.82 3.46 -4.05
CA PRO A 39 11.62 4.60 -4.94
C PRO A 39 10.62 4.33 -6.08
N ALA A 40 10.56 3.09 -6.59
CA ALA A 40 9.68 2.72 -7.69
C ALA A 40 8.19 2.92 -7.37
N ILE A 41 7.77 2.59 -6.14
CA ILE A 41 6.40 2.88 -5.65
C ILE A 41 6.30 4.24 -4.96
N GLY A 42 7.44 4.83 -4.60
CA GLY A 42 7.53 6.10 -3.89
C GLY A 42 6.95 6.03 -2.48
N ASP A 43 7.12 4.88 -1.82
CA ASP A 43 6.59 4.61 -0.48
C ASP A 43 7.64 3.90 0.39
N THR A 44 7.38 3.89 1.69
CA THR A 44 8.26 3.35 2.71
C THR A 44 7.46 2.45 3.64
N PHE A 45 8.03 1.30 3.99
CA PHE A 45 7.48 0.47 5.05
C PHE A 45 8.45 0.30 6.20
N GLN A 46 7.89 0.03 7.36
CA GLN A 46 8.62 -0.16 8.61
C GLN A 46 8.34 -1.52 9.22
N ILE A 47 9.41 -2.28 9.47
CA ILE A 47 9.36 -3.59 10.10
C ILE A 47 9.97 -3.48 11.50
N ALA A 48 9.13 -3.66 12.52
CA ALA A 48 9.62 -3.89 13.88
C ALA A 48 10.24 -5.29 13.96
N PHE A 49 11.53 -5.37 14.27
CA PHE A 49 12.29 -6.62 14.23
C PHE A 49 11.72 -7.71 15.15
N ARG A 50 11.15 -7.32 16.30
CA ARG A 50 10.44 -8.22 17.23
C ARG A 50 9.23 -8.96 16.63
N ASN A 51 8.77 -8.50 15.47
CA ASN A 51 7.67 -9.10 14.74
C ASN A 51 8.16 -9.96 13.57
N VAL A 52 9.45 -10.05 13.30
CA VAL A 52 9.97 -10.89 12.24
C VAL A 52 10.10 -12.32 12.75
N LEU A 53 9.49 -13.26 12.04
CA LEU A 53 9.54 -14.68 12.32
C LEU A 53 10.68 -15.34 11.55
N ASP A 54 10.76 -15.05 10.26
CA ASP A 54 11.78 -15.57 9.34
C ASP A 54 11.99 -14.62 8.16
N ALA A 55 13.07 -14.82 7.41
CA ALA A 55 13.28 -14.16 6.13
C ALA A 55 14.11 -15.03 5.18
N ASP A 56 13.68 -15.10 3.92
CA ASP A 56 14.28 -15.95 2.90
C ASP A 56 14.36 -15.25 1.53
N TRP A 57 15.34 -15.67 0.74
CA TRP A 57 15.41 -15.33 -0.68
C TRP A 57 14.35 -16.13 -1.44
N VAL A 58 13.53 -15.42 -2.22
CA VAL A 58 12.49 -16.03 -3.05
C VAL A 58 12.74 -15.74 -4.52
N HIS A 59 12.31 -16.66 -5.37
CA HIS A 59 12.40 -16.50 -6.82
C HIS A 59 11.06 -15.94 -7.31
N VAL A 60 11.09 -14.73 -7.87
CA VAL A 60 9.94 -14.20 -8.61
C VAL A 60 10.02 -14.64 -10.08
N PRO A 61 8.90 -14.72 -10.81
CA PRO A 61 8.87 -15.19 -12.20
C PRO A 61 9.78 -14.42 -13.17
N THR A 62 10.09 -13.16 -12.85
CA THR A 62 10.99 -12.32 -13.64
C THR A 62 12.46 -12.74 -13.53
N GLY A 63 12.81 -13.58 -12.55
CA GLY A 63 14.19 -13.96 -12.23
C GLY A 63 14.95 -12.91 -11.41
N GLU A 64 14.33 -11.76 -11.15
CA GLU A 64 14.88 -10.71 -10.29
C GLU A 64 14.98 -11.18 -8.83
N PRO A 65 15.92 -10.65 -8.04
CA PRO A 65 16.04 -10.98 -6.64
C PRO A 65 14.87 -10.42 -5.83
N ALA A 66 14.38 -11.20 -4.88
CA ALA A 66 13.35 -10.80 -3.95
C ALA A 66 13.56 -11.46 -2.58
N VAL A 67 13.12 -10.77 -1.52
CA VAL A 67 13.18 -11.27 -0.14
C VAL A 67 11.76 -11.41 0.38
N GLN A 68 11.39 -12.59 0.88
CA GLN A 68 10.19 -12.76 1.69
C GLN A 68 10.56 -12.62 3.16
N VAL A 69 9.77 -11.84 3.89
CA VAL A 69 9.86 -11.67 5.34
C VAL A 69 8.53 -12.13 5.93
N ASP A 70 8.58 -13.12 6.81
CA ASP A 70 7.39 -13.58 7.51
C ASP A 70 7.19 -12.76 8.79
N LEU A 71 6.06 -12.07 8.87
CA LEU A 71 5.75 -11.14 9.95
C LEU A 71 4.69 -11.72 10.89
N ARG A 72 5.00 -11.77 12.19
CA ARG A 72 4.02 -12.02 13.24
C ARG A 72 3.05 -10.86 13.39
N ARG A 73 1.76 -11.16 13.32
CA ARG A 73 0.67 -10.26 13.73
C ARG A 73 -0.35 -11.06 14.53
N LYS A 74 -0.47 -10.74 15.83
CA LYS A 74 -1.28 -11.51 16.78
C LYS A 74 -0.95 -13.01 16.70
N HIS A 75 -1.85 -13.83 16.16
CA HIS A 75 -1.72 -15.28 16.02
C HIS A 75 -1.42 -15.72 14.57
N GLU A 76 -1.15 -14.79 13.66
CA GLU A 76 -0.94 -15.03 12.23
C GLU A 76 0.51 -14.75 11.82
N SER A 77 0.96 -15.49 10.80
CA SER A 77 2.15 -15.19 10.01
C SER A 77 1.72 -14.55 8.70
N LEU A 78 2.20 -13.34 8.42
CA LEU A 78 1.89 -12.60 7.20
C LEU A 78 3.14 -12.50 6.33
N PRO A 79 3.12 -13.01 5.10
CA PRO A 79 4.23 -12.85 4.18
C PRO A 79 4.30 -11.40 3.69
N LEU A 80 5.52 -10.87 3.67
CA LEU A 80 5.87 -9.59 3.04
C LEU A 80 6.99 -9.86 2.04
N ILE A 81 6.71 -9.75 0.75
CA ILE A 81 7.72 -9.98 -0.30
C ILE A 81 8.17 -8.62 -0.83
N VAL A 82 9.48 -8.39 -0.79
CA VAL A 82 10.12 -7.17 -1.27
C VAL A 82 10.82 -7.50 -2.57
N THR A 83 10.42 -6.81 -3.65
CA THR A 83 11.03 -6.94 -4.98
C THR A 83 11.81 -5.68 -5.32
N VAL A 84 12.44 -5.68 -6.49
CA VAL A 84 13.21 -4.53 -7.01
C VAL A 84 12.37 -3.25 -7.10
N ASP A 85 11.09 -3.40 -7.42
CA ASP A 85 10.20 -2.31 -7.79
C ASP A 85 8.87 -2.29 -7.01
N ASP A 86 8.67 -3.22 -6.08
CA ASP A 86 7.36 -3.40 -5.43
C ASP A 86 7.45 -4.08 -4.05
N VAL A 87 6.29 -4.12 -3.41
CA VAL A 87 6.01 -4.86 -2.18
C VAL A 87 4.74 -5.66 -2.37
N VAL A 88 4.81 -6.96 -2.09
CA VAL A 88 3.66 -7.86 -2.17
C VAL A 88 3.28 -8.30 -0.76
N PHE A 89 1.99 -8.25 -0.45
CA PHE A 89 1.46 -8.55 0.88
C PHE A 89 0.06 -9.18 0.80
N THR A 90 -0.36 -9.78 1.91
CA THR A 90 -1.72 -10.35 2.04
C THR A 90 -2.73 -9.26 2.40
N PRO A 91 -3.83 -9.10 1.63
CA PRO A 91 -4.96 -8.24 2.02
C PRO A 91 -5.54 -8.62 3.39
N ALA A 92 -6.17 -7.67 4.07
CA ALA A 92 -7.00 -8.01 5.23
C ALA A 92 -8.28 -8.74 4.79
N TYR A 93 -8.85 -9.55 5.68
CA TYR A 93 -10.17 -10.15 5.43
C TYR A 93 -11.28 -9.11 5.61
N ALA A 94 -12.29 -9.18 4.76
CA ALA A 94 -13.45 -8.28 4.86
C ALA A 94 -14.19 -8.45 6.21
N ASP A 95 -14.30 -9.69 6.68
CA ASP A 95 -14.90 -10.04 7.97
C ASP A 95 -14.19 -9.40 9.18
N ASP A 96 -12.93 -8.99 9.03
CA ASP A 96 -12.19 -8.26 10.06
C ASP A 96 -12.55 -6.77 10.08
N LEU A 97 -13.01 -6.24 8.95
CA LEU A 97 -13.21 -4.81 8.73
C LEU A 97 -14.69 -4.38 8.80
N ILE A 98 -15.63 -5.28 8.48
CA ILE A 98 -17.05 -4.96 8.35
C ILE A 98 -17.82 -5.34 9.62
N GLU A 99 -18.83 -4.56 9.95
CA GLU A 99 -19.77 -4.92 11.02
C GLU A 99 -20.50 -6.23 10.68
N PRO A 100 -20.57 -7.23 11.59
CA PRO A 100 -21.11 -8.55 11.27
C PRO A 100 -22.53 -8.56 10.70
N GLU A 101 -23.34 -7.53 10.99
CA GLU A 101 -24.72 -7.42 10.49
C GLU A 101 -24.80 -6.98 9.03
N ASP A 102 -23.74 -6.35 8.51
CA ASP A 102 -23.67 -5.83 7.15
C ASP A 102 -22.99 -6.88 6.26
N GLY A 103 -23.70 -7.98 5.99
CA GLY A 103 -23.21 -9.04 5.11
C GLY A 103 -22.94 -8.48 3.71
N VAL A 104 -21.67 -8.52 3.27
CA VAL A 104 -21.25 -8.10 1.93
C VAL A 104 -20.60 -9.27 1.21
N LEU A 105 -21.07 -9.55 -0.01
CA LEU A 105 -20.36 -10.43 -0.92
C LEU A 105 -19.15 -9.70 -1.47
N VAL A 106 -17.99 -9.95 -0.88
CA VAL A 106 -16.72 -9.48 -1.42
C VAL A 106 -16.28 -10.44 -2.53
N PRO A 107 -15.77 -9.95 -3.67
CA PRO A 107 -15.23 -10.82 -4.72
C PRO A 107 -14.15 -11.73 -4.16
N ALA A 108 -13.81 -12.78 -4.92
CA ALA A 108 -12.69 -13.65 -4.58
C ALA A 108 -11.40 -12.81 -4.46
N MET A 109 -10.97 -12.58 -3.22
CA MET A 109 -9.80 -11.76 -2.90
C MET A 109 -8.53 -12.52 -3.26
N PRO A 110 -7.54 -11.86 -3.87
CA PRO A 110 -6.25 -12.49 -4.09
C PRO A 110 -5.55 -12.77 -2.74
N ASN A 111 -4.81 -13.88 -2.67
CA ASN A 111 -4.05 -14.23 -1.46
C ASN A 111 -2.89 -13.25 -1.20
N LEU A 112 -2.38 -12.65 -2.27
CA LEU A 112 -1.27 -11.71 -2.30
C LEU A 112 -1.59 -10.63 -3.33
N ILE A 113 -1.26 -9.38 -3.01
CA ILE A 113 -1.38 -8.25 -3.93
C ILE A 113 -0.13 -7.39 -3.86
N ALA A 114 0.31 -6.89 -5.02
CA ALA A 114 1.40 -5.94 -5.13
C ALA A 114 0.92 -4.51 -4.79
N TYR A 115 1.77 -3.67 -4.21
CA TYR A 115 1.42 -2.28 -3.93
C TYR A 115 1.09 -1.54 -5.22
N SER A 116 1.89 -1.74 -6.27
CA SER A 116 1.65 -1.07 -7.55
C SER A 116 0.31 -1.49 -8.18
N GLU A 117 -0.07 -2.76 -8.05
CA GLU A 117 -1.37 -3.29 -8.49
C GLU A 117 -2.51 -2.66 -7.71
N MET A 118 -2.44 -2.68 -6.37
CA MET A 118 -3.41 -2.00 -5.51
C MET A 118 -3.57 -0.52 -5.92
N HIS A 119 -2.47 0.20 -6.13
CA HIS A 119 -2.53 1.61 -6.51
C HIS A 119 -3.15 1.82 -7.91
N ARG A 120 -2.72 1.03 -8.89
CA ARG A 120 -3.21 1.09 -10.27
C ARG A 120 -4.72 0.84 -10.30
N ASP A 121 -5.19 -0.17 -9.61
CA ASP A 121 -6.58 -0.62 -9.69
C ASP A 121 -7.54 0.38 -9.02
N VAL A 122 -7.18 0.90 -7.83
CA VAL A 122 -7.97 1.94 -7.15
C VAL A 122 -8.03 3.21 -7.99
N ARG A 123 -6.90 3.61 -8.59
CA ARG A 123 -6.83 4.78 -9.46
C ARG A 123 -7.65 4.59 -10.73
N ALA A 124 -7.54 3.45 -11.39
CA ALA A 124 -8.25 3.15 -12.63
C ALA A 124 -9.76 3.20 -12.40
N LEU A 125 -10.26 2.65 -11.29
CA LEU A 125 -11.68 2.74 -10.94
C LEU A 125 -12.12 4.20 -10.69
N GLY A 126 -11.32 4.97 -9.96
CA GLY A 126 -11.61 6.40 -9.73
C GLY A 126 -11.71 7.19 -11.01
N GLN A 127 -10.79 6.96 -11.96
CA GLN A 127 -10.81 7.59 -13.28
C GLN A 127 -11.99 7.13 -14.13
N ALA A 128 -12.35 5.85 -14.07
CA ALA A 128 -13.49 5.32 -14.80
C ALA A 128 -14.82 5.95 -14.33
N LEU A 129 -14.97 6.24 -13.04
CA LEU A 129 -16.16 6.93 -12.52
C LEU A 129 -16.31 8.39 -12.98
N ASP A 130 -15.26 9.00 -13.53
CA ASP A 130 -15.35 10.32 -14.15
C ASP A 130 -15.84 10.27 -15.60
N ASP A 131 -15.86 9.08 -16.22
CA ASP A 131 -16.41 8.88 -17.56
C ASP A 131 -17.95 8.74 -17.48
N PRO A 132 -18.73 9.63 -18.12
CA PRO A 132 -20.19 9.57 -18.09
C PRO A 132 -20.76 8.30 -18.74
N ASP A 133 -20.01 7.65 -19.64
CA ASP A 133 -20.44 6.44 -20.33
C ASP A 133 -20.04 5.16 -19.57
N PHE A 134 -19.28 5.29 -18.48
CA PHE A 134 -18.88 4.15 -17.66
C PHE A 134 -20.04 3.62 -16.82
N THR A 135 -20.39 2.36 -17.08
CA THR A 135 -21.38 1.63 -16.30
C THR A 135 -20.73 0.46 -15.57
N LEU A 136 -20.95 0.40 -14.27
CA LEU A 136 -20.62 -0.74 -13.42
C LEU A 136 -21.83 -0.98 -12.53
N ASP A 137 -22.17 -2.25 -12.33
CA ASP A 137 -23.22 -2.65 -11.39
C ASP A 137 -22.90 -2.13 -9.98
N ASP A 138 -23.91 -1.65 -9.27
CA ASP A 138 -23.74 -0.97 -7.99
C ASP A 138 -23.28 -1.93 -6.87
N GLU A 139 -23.69 -3.21 -6.91
CA GLU A 139 -23.18 -4.23 -5.98
C GLU A 139 -21.71 -4.54 -6.27
N VAL A 140 -21.34 -4.65 -7.55
CA VAL A 140 -19.95 -4.84 -7.96
C VAL A 140 -19.09 -3.66 -7.51
N LEU A 141 -19.56 -2.43 -7.69
CA LEU A 141 -18.84 -1.23 -7.25
C LEU A 141 -18.63 -1.20 -5.74
N ALA A 142 -19.67 -1.48 -4.94
CA ALA A 142 -19.58 -1.57 -3.49
C ALA A 142 -18.59 -2.66 -3.04
N ALA A 143 -18.64 -3.83 -3.68
CA ALA A 143 -17.77 -4.96 -3.38
C ALA A 143 -16.31 -4.66 -3.76
N THR A 144 -16.06 -3.99 -4.90
CA THR A 144 -14.72 -3.56 -5.31
C THR A 144 -14.14 -2.50 -4.36
N LEU A 145 -14.94 -1.51 -3.94
CA LEU A 145 -14.49 -0.52 -2.94
C LEU A 145 -14.14 -1.18 -1.60
N THR A 146 -14.89 -2.21 -1.22
CA THR A 146 -14.62 -3.02 -0.02
C THR A 146 -13.31 -3.80 -0.18
N ALA A 147 -13.09 -4.45 -1.32
CA ALA A 147 -11.82 -5.13 -1.64
C ALA A 147 -10.61 -4.18 -1.56
N HIS A 148 -10.74 -2.97 -2.12
CA HIS A 148 -9.69 -1.96 -2.01
C HIS A 148 -9.41 -1.51 -0.56
N ARG A 149 -10.46 -1.44 0.28
CA ARG A 149 -10.30 -1.17 1.70
C ARG A 149 -9.54 -2.28 2.43
N CYS A 150 -9.78 -3.54 2.05
CA CYS A 150 -9.03 -4.70 2.50
C CYS A 150 -7.56 -4.65 2.08
N PHE A 151 -7.24 -4.19 0.86
CA PHE A 151 -5.87 -4.00 0.41
C PHE A 151 -5.14 -2.94 1.25
N LEU A 152 -5.76 -1.78 1.47
CA LEU A 152 -5.20 -0.71 2.30
C LEU A 152 -4.96 -1.18 3.74
N ALA A 153 -5.89 -1.94 4.32
CA ALA A 153 -5.72 -2.54 5.64
C ALA A 153 -4.57 -3.56 5.68
N GLY A 154 -4.43 -4.39 4.65
CA GLY A 154 -3.30 -5.33 4.50
C GLY A 154 -1.95 -4.59 4.45
N ALA A 155 -1.87 -3.51 3.67
CA ALA A 155 -0.67 -2.67 3.57
C ALA A 155 -0.29 -2.07 4.94
N MET A 156 -1.25 -1.48 5.65
CA MET A 156 -1.00 -0.95 7.00
C MET A 156 -0.56 -2.03 7.99
N ARG A 157 -1.13 -3.24 7.90
CA ARG A 157 -0.74 -4.38 8.76
C ARG A 157 0.73 -4.74 8.61
N ILE A 158 1.30 -4.64 7.41
CA ILE A 158 2.72 -4.95 7.16
C ILE A 158 3.65 -3.76 7.37
N GLY A 159 3.11 -2.58 7.71
CA GLY A 159 3.88 -1.39 8.10
C GLY A 159 4.08 -0.36 6.98
N LEU A 160 3.34 -0.46 5.88
CA LEU A 160 3.22 0.61 4.88
C LEU A 160 2.30 1.72 5.39
N TRP A 161 2.45 2.93 4.83
CA TRP A 161 1.54 4.04 5.08
C TRP A 161 1.01 4.63 3.75
N PRO A 162 0.06 3.93 3.09
CA PRO A 162 -0.27 4.14 1.67
C PRO A 162 -1.17 5.37 1.41
N VAL A 163 -0.74 6.58 1.81
CA VAL A 163 -1.52 7.83 1.75
C VAL A 163 -2.02 8.11 0.32
N ARG A 164 -1.20 7.86 -0.71
CA ARG A 164 -1.57 8.12 -2.11
C ARG A 164 -2.72 7.23 -2.57
N VAL A 165 -2.68 5.95 -2.22
CA VAL A 165 -3.72 4.98 -2.59
C VAL A 165 -5.00 5.24 -1.79
N ALA A 166 -4.85 5.56 -0.51
CA ALA A 166 -5.94 5.97 0.36
C ALA A 166 -6.67 7.23 -0.17
N ALA A 167 -5.93 8.19 -0.71
CA ALA A 167 -6.51 9.39 -1.33
C ALA A 167 -7.34 9.07 -2.58
N TRP A 168 -6.91 8.10 -3.39
CA TRP A 168 -7.70 7.61 -4.52
C TRP A 168 -8.93 6.84 -4.04
N TRP A 169 -8.80 6.00 -3.01
CA TRP A 169 -9.95 5.29 -2.45
C TRP A 169 -11.02 6.24 -1.92
N GLU A 170 -10.62 7.28 -1.17
CA GLU A 170 -11.55 8.29 -0.65
C GLU A 170 -12.23 9.05 -1.79
N TYR A 171 -11.46 9.40 -2.84
CA TYR A 171 -12.00 10.06 -4.03
C TYR A 171 -13.07 9.19 -4.71
N THR A 172 -12.74 7.94 -4.99
CA THR A 172 -13.64 6.98 -5.65
C THR A 172 -14.90 6.74 -4.81
N SER A 173 -14.74 6.54 -3.50
CA SER A 173 -15.84 6.35 -2.55
C SER A 173 -16.79 7.55 -2.52
N ALA A 174 -16.24 8.76 -2.45
CA ALA A 174 -17.03 10.00 -2.47
C ALA A 174 -17.83 10.18 -3.76
N ARG A 175 -17.25 9.81 -4.91
CA ARG A 175 -17.97 9.85 -6.21
C ARG A 175 -19.05 8.79 -6.34
N SER A 176 -18.90 7.65 -5.66
CA SER A 176 -19.91 6.60 -5.65
C SER A 176 -21.03 6.80 -4.62
N ALA A 177 -20.92 7.76 -3.70
CA ALA A 177 -21.81 7.88 -2.53
C ALA A 177 -23.30 8.09 -2.88
N GLY A 178 -23.62 8.60 -4.08
CA GLY A 178 -25.00 8.72 -4.57
C GLY A 178 -25.54 7.48 -5.28
N ARG A 179 -24.70 6.47 -5.50
CA ARG A 179 -25.01 5.26 -6.28
C ARG A 179 -25.01 4.00 -5.41
N VAL A 180 -24.04 3.87 -4.52
CA VAL A 180 -23.85 2.66 -3.72
C VAL A 180 -24.03 2.94 -2.23
N THR A 181 -24.61 1.97 -1.53
CA THR A 181 -24.55 1.93 -0.06
C THR A 181 -23.42 0.99 0.33
N MET A 182 -22.39 1.55 0.97
CA MET A 182 -21.27 0.77 1.49
C MET A 182 -21.65 0.06 2.79
N ALA A 183 -21.06 -1.12 3.03
CA ALA A 183 -21.06 -1.73 4.36
C ALA A 183 -20.50 -0.77 5.41
N ARG A 184 -21.00 -0.88 6.64
CA ARG A 184 -20.39 -0.19 7.78
C ARG A 184 -19.08 -0.86 8.13
N PHE A 185 -18.00 -0.09 8.05
CA PHE A 185 -16.70 -0.49 8.55
C PHE A 185 -16.64 -0.29 10.07
N ARG A 186 -16.01 -1.24 10.75
CA ARG A 186 -15.67 -1.14 12.17
C ARG A 186 -14.76 0.07 12.39
N SER A 187 -14.81 0.60 13.60
CA SER A 187 -13.89 1.68 14.03
C SER A 187 -12.45 1.19 14.00
N ASP A 188 -11.58 1.94 13.32
CA ASP A 188 -10.16 1.62 13.14
C ASP A 188 -9.32 2.90 13.31
N PRO A 189 -8.68 3.10 14.47
CA PRO A 189 -7.88 4.30 14.71
C PRO A 189 -6.70 4.47 13.75
N GLN A 190 -6.16 3.37 13.19
CA GLN A 190 -5.07 3.47 12.21
C GLN A 190 -5.59 4.01 10.87
N TRP A 191 -6.80 3.62 10.50
CA TRP A 191 -7.48 4.18 9.35
C TRP A 191 -7.76 5.66 9.51
N ASP A 192 -8.25 6.09 10.68
CA ASP A 192 -8.52 7.51 10.93
C ASP A 192 -7.24 8.34 10.77
N GLN A 193 -6.11 7.85 11.31
CA GLN A 193 -4.80 8.47 11.12
C GLN A 193 -4.36 8.50 9.65
N LEU A 194 -4.61 7.43 8.89
CA LEU A 194 -4.31 7.41 7.45
C LEU A 194 -5.14 8.45 6.70
N MET A 195 -6.43 8.59 7.02
CA MET A 195 -7.32 9.59 6.44
C MET A 195 -6.91 11.02 6.83
N ASP A 196 -6.39 11.24 8.04
CA ASP A 196 -5.80 12.52 8.41
C ASP A 196 -4.57 12.85 7.55
N GLY A 197 -3.70 11.87 7.30
CA GLY A 197 -2.58 12.02 6.36
C GLY A 197 -3.03 12.35 4.94
N VAL A 198 -4.14 11.78 4.46
CA VAL A 198 -4.76 12.14 3.16
C VAL A 198 -5.21 13.60 3.16
N ARG A 199 -5.85 14.08 4.23
CA ARG A 199 -6.30 15.47 4.35
C ARG A 199 -5.13 16.45 4.37
N GLU A 200 -4.09 16.14 5.13
CA GLU A 200 -2.86 16.94 5.22
C GLU A 200 -2.15 17.03 3.86
N ALA A 201 -1.95 15.90 3.18
CA ALA A 201 -1.31 15.85 1.87
C ALA A 201 -2.05 16.72 0.83
N ARG A 202 -3.40 16.71 0.85
CA ARG A 202 -4.22 17.55 -0.03
C ARG A 202 -4.08 19.04 0.29
N GLN A 203 -3.94 19.42 1.56
CA GLN A 203 -3.71 20.81 1.94
C GLN A 203 -2.36 21.32 1.41
N HIS A 204 -1.31 20.51 1.51
CA HIS A 204 0.01 20.87 0.97
C HIS A 204 0.03 21.04 -0.55
N THR A 205 -0.69 20.19 -1.30
CA THR A 205 -0.82 20.36 -2.76
C THR A 205 -1.52 21.67 -3.10
N ARG A 206 -2.64 21.99 -2.44
CA ARG A 206 -3.37 23.26 -2.66
C ARG A 206 -2.54 24.50 -2.30
N GLN A 207 -1.69 24.42 -1.28
CA GLN A 207 -0.81 25.51 -0.86
C GLN A 207 0.42 25.69 -1.76
N ARG A 208 0.82 24.66 -2.51
CA ARG A 208 1.88 24.74 -3.53
C ARG A 208 1.37 25.29 -4.87
N GLU A 209 0.06 25.28 -5.10
CA GLU A 209 -0.60 25.81 -6.31
C GLU A 209 -1.18 27.25 -6.17
N PRO A 210 -0.45 28.23 -5.61
CA PRO A 210 -0.66 29.62 -6.00
C PRO A 210 0.66 30.27 -6.44
N GLY A 211 0.97 30.25 -7.74
CA GLY A 211 1.89 31.24 -8.34
C GLY A 211 3.10 30.79 -9.17
N GLN A 212 3.19 29.57 -9.72
CA GLN A 212 4.35 29.16 -10.56
C GLN A 212 4.12 29.21 -12.09
N HIS A 213 3.25 30.08 -12.60
CA HIS A 213 3.12 30.33 -14.05
C HIS A 213 3.20 31.81 -14.48
N ALA A 214 3.67 32.71 -13.61
CA ALA A 214 3.73 34.14 -13.93
C ALA A 214 5.12 34.75 -13.81
N GLU A 215 6.21 34.09 -14.24
CA GLU A 215 7.50 34.80 -14.44
C GLU A 215 8.57 34.03 -15.24
N GLN A 216 8.21 33.41 -16.38
CA GLN A 216 9.22 32.98 -17.35
C GLN A 216 8.69 33.15 -18.77
N ASN A 217 8.59 34.40 -19.25
CA ASN A 217 8.69 34.75 -20.67
C ASN A 217 8.66 36.28 -20.80
N GLY A 218 9.83 36.90 -20.87
CA GLY A 218 9.84 38.35 -21.08
C GLY A 218 11.15 39.10 -21.03
N ILE A 219 12.35 38.49 -21.06
CA ILE A 219 13.59 39.28 -21.23
C ILE A 219 14.60 38.58 -22.15
N ARG A 220 15.01 39.33 -23.18
CA ARG A 220 16.14 39.18 -24.14
C ARG A 220 15.87 38.46 -25.47
N ALA A 221 15.34 39.25 -26.42
CA ALA A 221 15.92 39.30 -27.76
C ALA A 221 16.72 40.61 -27.89
N ILE A 222 18.05 40.52 -27.81
CA ILE A 222 18.98 41.46 -28.46
C ILE A 222 20.09 40.59 -29.07
N ARG A 223 20.05 40.43 -30.38
CA ARG A 223 21.18 40.57 -31.30
C ARG A 223 20.68 40.58 -32.73
#